data_AF-A0A8T4KEP4-F1
#
_entry.id   AF-A0A8T4KEP4-F1
#
_cell.length_a   1.000
_cell.length_b   1.000
_cell.length_c   1.000
_cell.angle_alpha   90.00
_cell.angle_beta   90.00
_cell.angle_gamma   90.00
#
_symmetry.space_group_name_H-M   'P 1'
#
loop_
_entity.id
_entity.type
_entity.pdbx_description
1 polymer ?
#
loop_
_entity_poly.entity_id
_entity_poly.type
_entity_poly.pdbx_seq_one_letter_code
_entity_poly.pdbx_strand_id
1 'polypeptide(L)'
;MISPSKEEVKGWLDLILHIHDEVIEFTGGLEGVRDIGGLEHAVYSILQYRMNNPTKIFIHAAKVYQLLATRHYFYDGNKRTSHVMAKTFLFLSDYHFTPKYKEAVNFIIEIGAGKKSVEDIEKWLKSSTIKINKNNMKRLTEEFALRYEEMKNKD
;
A
#
# COMPACT_ATOMS: atom_id res chain seq x y z
N MET A 1 15.94 -10.97 -18.54
CA MET A 1 15.01 -10.54 -17.48
C MET A 1 15.35 -9.10 -17.16
N ILE A 2 14.38 -8.18 -17.23
CA ILE A 2 14.63 -6.77 -16.92
C ILE A 2 14.78 -6.63 -15.39
N SER A 3 15.79 -5.88 -14.96
CA SER A 3 16.06 -5.61 -13.54
C SER A 3 15.93 -4.10 -13.25
N PRO A 4 15.41 -3.71 -12.07
CA PRO A 4 15.28 -2.31 -11.71
C PRO A 4 16.65 -1.67 -11.46
N SER A 5 16.77 -0.39 -11.77
CA SER A 5 17.93 0.42 -11.40
C SER A 5 18.02 0.63 -9.88
N LYS A 6 19.21 0.97 -9.38
CA LYS A 6 19.39 1.29 -7.96
C LYS A 6 18.57 2.50 -7.55
N GLU A 7 18.45 3.48 -8.44
CA GLU A 7 17.67 4.71 -8.25
C GLU A 7 16.18 4.40 -8.13
N GLU A 8 15.63 3.51 -8.96
CA GLU A 8 14.23 3.06 -8.84
C GLU A 8 13.98 2.33 -7.53
N VAL A 9 14.87 1.41 -7.13
CA VAL A 9 14.75 0.71 -5.84
C VAL A 9 14.78 1.70 -4.68
N LYS A 10 15.74 2.64 -4.70
CA LYS A 10 15.86 3.68 -3.68
C LYS A 10 14.61 4.55 -3.59
N GLY A 11 14.05 4.99 -4.71
CA GLY A 11 12.84 5.82 -4.71
C GLY A 11 11.63 5.12 -4.08
N TRP A 12 11.47 3.81 -4.32
CA TRP A 12 10.42 3.02 -3.68
C TRP A 12 10.67 2.77 -2.20
N LEU A 13 11.93 2.52 -1.83
CA LEU A 13 12.33 2.36 -0.44
C LEU A 13 12.04 3.65 0.35
N ASP A 14 12.49 4.79 -0.15
CA ASP A 14 12.27 6.12 0.45
C ASP A 14 10.77 6.40 0.63
N LEU A 15 9.94 6.07 -0.37
CA LEU A 15 8.48 6.21 -0.29
C LEU A 15 7.86 5.33 0.81
N ILE A 16 8.30 4.07 0.92
CA ILE A 16 7.80 3.15 1.95
C ILE A 16 8.20 3.61 3.36
N LEU A 17 9.44 4.09 3.52
CA LEU A 17 9.93 4.63 4.78
C LEU A 17 9.15 5.89 5.17
N HIS A 18 8.97 6.84 4.24
CA HIS A 18 8.19 8.04 4.50
C HIS A 18 6.73 7.71 4.88
N ILE A 19 6.08 6.79 4.17
CA ILE A 19 4.73 6.34 4.53
C ILE A 19 4.71 5.68 5.92
N HIS A 20 5.76 4.97 6.31
CA HIS A 20 5.85 4.39 7.65
C HIS A 20 5.95 5.48 8.72
N ASP A 21 6.83 6.46 8.54
CA ASP A 21 7.02 7.57 9.47
C ASP A 21 5.69 8.32 9.68
N GLU A 22 5.00 8.70 8.61
CA GLU A 22 3.67 9.34 8.67
C GLU A 22 2.65 8.46 9.40
N VAL A 23 2.64 7.15 9.12
CA VAL A 23 1.72 6.22 9.81
C VAL A 23 1.98 6.20 11.30
N ILE A 24 3.24 6.17 11.74
CA ILE A 24 3.58 6.17 13.17
C ILE A 24 3.25 7.52 13.80
N GLU A 25 3.53 8.64 13.14
CA GLU A 25 3.18 9.97 13.62
C GLU A 25 1.66 10.11 13.84
N PHE A 26 0.85 9.70 12.87
CA PHE A 26 -0.61 9.82 12.96
C PHE A 26 -1.29 8.81 13.89
N THR A 27 -0.70 7.62 14.09
CA THR A 27 -1.40 6.52 14.77
C THR A 27 -0.69 5.96 16.00
N GLY A 28 0.50 6.49 16.31
CA GLY A 28 1.37 6.00 17.37
C GLY A 28 1.97 4.61 17.10
N GLY A 29 2.91 4.22 17.94
CA GLY A 29 3.62 2.94 17.83
C GLY A 29 5.12 3.12 18.00
N LEU A 30 5.86 2.03 17.84
CA LEU A 30 7.32 2.09 17.85
C LEU A 30 7.85 2.52 16.48
N GLU A 31 8.64 3.58 16.49
CA GLU A 31 9.38 4.05 15.33
C GLU A 31 10.50 3.07 14.92
N GLY A 32 10.94 3.20 13.68
CA GLY A 32 12.18 2.59 13.21
C GLY A 32 12.01 1.30 12.38
N VAL A 33 13.04 1.07 11.57
CA VAL A 33 13.18 -0.09 10.70
C VAL A 33 13.89 -1.21 11.45
N ARG A 34 13.29 -2.41 11.43
CA ARG A 34 13.86 -3.63 12.00
C ARG A 34 14.77 -4.35 11.00
N ASP A 35 14.36 -4.43 9.73
CA ASP A 35 15.07 -5.16 8.69
C ASP A 35 15.09 -4.39 7.37
N ILE A 36 16.06 -3.48 7.24
CA ILE A 36 16.24 -2.65 6.05
C ILE A 36 16.69 -3.47 4.83
N GLY A 37 17.56 -4.47 5.04
CA GLY A 37 18.08 -5.31 3.95
C GLY A 37 16.99 -6.21 3.36
N GLY A 38 16.14 -6.79 4.21
CA GLY A 38 14.97 -7.55 3.78
C GLY A 38 13.94 -6.67 3.06
N LEU A 39 13.76 -5.42 3.49
CA LEU A 39 12.88 -4.46 2.83
C LEU A 39 13.41 -4.08 1.44
N GLU A 40 14.69 -3.75 1.32
CA GLU A 40 15.35 -3.43 0.05
C GLU A 40 15.25 -4.60 -0.94
N HIS A 41 15.53 -5.83 -0.48
CA HIS A 41 15.39 -7.04 -1.29
C HIS A 41 13.95 -7.24 -1.79
N ALA A 42 12.96 -6.99 -0.92
CA ALA A 42 11.57 -7.12 -1.28
C ALA A 42 11.12 -6.08 -2.32
N VAL A 43 11.54 -4.81 -2.15
CA VAL A 43 11.29 -3.75 -3.13
C VAL A 43 11.89 -4.15 -4.49
N TYR A 44 13.13 -4.62 -4.50
CA TYR A 44 13.78 -5.11 -5.72
C TYR A 44 12.96 -6.21 -6.40
N SER A 45 12.51 -7.23 -5.65
CA SER A 45 11.72 -8.34 -6.18
C SER A 45 10.38 -7.89 -6.78
N ILE A 46 9.69 -6.96 -6.11
CA ILE A 46 8.42 -6.39 -6.58
C ILE A 46 8.63 -5.59 -7.86
N LEU A 47 9.65 -4.73 -7.91
CA LEU A 47 9.96 -3.92 -9.08
C LEU A 47 10.38 -4.77 -10.27
N GLN A 48 11.24 -5.77 -10.05
CA GLN A 48 11.61 -6.73 -11.09
C GLN A 48 10.37 -7.44 -11.64
N TYR A 49 9.47 -7.94 -10.79
CA TYR A 49 8.24 -8.57 -11.25
C TYR A 49 7.39 -7.59 -12.07
N ARG A 50 7.25 -6.34 -11.62
CA ARG A 50 6.48 -5.29 -12.30
C ARG A 50 7.02 -4.97 -13.68
N MET A 51 8.33 -4.81 -13.83
CA MET A 51 8.95 -4.53 -15.13
C MET A 51 8.71 -5.65 -16.14
N ASN A 52 8.66 -6.90 -15.69
CA ASN A 52 8.36 -8.05 -16.54
C ASN A 52 6.85 -8.28 -16.75
N ASN A 53 5.96 -7.60 -15.99
CA ASN A 53 4.51 -7.80 -16.04
C ASN A 53 3.72 -6.47 -15.97
N PRO A 54 4.02 -5.43 -16.78
CA PRO A 54 3.60 -4.05 -16.55
C PRO A 54 2.07 -3.84 -16.49
N THR A 55 1.29 -4.70 -17.14
CA THR A 55 -0.18 -4.61 -17.17
C THR A 55 -0.88 -5.21 -15.94
N LYS A 56 -0.16 -5.91 -15.06
CA LYS A 56 -0.71 -6.65 -13.90
C LYS A 56 -0.82 -5.80 -12.62
N ILE A 57 -1.40 -4.60 -12.74
CA ILE A 57 -1.49 -3.58 -11.68
C ILE A 57 -1.97 -4.16 -10.34
N PHE A 58 -3.08 -4.89 -10.33
CA PHE A 58 -3.66 -5.44 -9.10
C PHE A 58 -2.80 -6.55 -8.47
N ILE A 59 -2.09 -7.35 -9.27
CA ILE A 59 -1.12 -8.32 -8.74
C ILE A 59 0.04 -7.59 -8.06
N HIS A 60 0.50 -6.47 -8.62
CA HIS A 60 1.58 -5.68 -8.02
C HIS A 60 1.15 -5.09 -6.68
N ALA A 61 -0.03 -4.48 -6.63
CA ALA A 61 -0.62 -3.98 -5.40
C ALA A 61 -0.80 -5.11 -4.36
N ALA A 62 -1.28 -6.28 -4.79
CA ALA A 62 -1.45 -7.45 -3.91
C ALA A 62 -0.12 -7.95 -3.33
N LYS A 63 0.94 -8.03 -4.14
CA LYS A 63 2.29 -8.41 -3.70
C LYS A 63 2.84 -7.43 -2.65
N VAL A 64 2.73 -6.12 -2.90
CA VAL A 64 3.12 -5.07 -1.94
C VAL A 64 2.33 -5.23 -0.63
N TYR A 65 1.02 -5.38 -0.73
CA TYR A 65 0.11 -5.45 0.42
C TYR A 65 0.37 -6.69 1.29
N GLN A 66 0.61 -7.84 0.66
CA GLN A 66 0.94 -9.06 1.39
C GLN A 66 2.31 -8.98 2.06
N LEU A 67 3.32 -8.55 1.30
CA LEU A 67 4.71 -8.57 1.72
C LEU A 67 4.95 -7.65 2.93
N LEU A 68 4.50 -6.39 2.87
CA LEU A 68 4.68 -5.44 3.98
C LEU A 68 3.85 -5.83 5.21
N ALA A 69 2.72 -6.52 5.05
CA ALA A 69 1.86 -6.91 6.16
C ALA A 69 2.37 -8.12 6.97
N THR A 70 3.22 -8.96 6.36
CA THR A 70 3.61 -10.28 6.87
C THR A 70 5.09 -10.37 7.29
N ARG A 71 5.97 -9.54 6.74
CA ARG A 71 7.43 -9.70 6.91
C ARG A 71 8.05 -8.90 8.04
N HIS A 72 7.27 -8.05 8.72
CA HIS A 72 7.69 -7.32 9.92
C HIS A 72 8.98 -6.49 9.74
N TYR A 73 9.09 -5.73 8.65
CA TYR A 73 10.26 -4.89 8.34
C TYR A 73 10.44 -3.73 9.32
N PHE A 74 9.38 -3.33 10.01
CA PHE A 74 9.38 -2.26 11.01
C PHE A 74 9.13 -2.82 12.41
N TYR A 75 9.53 -2.08 13.45
CA TYR A 75 9.25 -2.47 14.84
C TYR A 75 7.73 -2.47 15.14
N ASP A 76 7.01 -1.47 14.62
CA ASP A 76 5.54 -1.42 14.62
C ASP A 76 5.05 -0.80 13.29
N GLY A 77 3.75 -0.74 13.07
CA GLY A 77 3.13 -0.06 11.93
C GLY A 77 2.99 -0.94 10.68
N ASN A 78 3.65 -2.09 10.58
CA ASN A 78 3.72 -2.95 9.38
C ASN A 78 2.39 -3.10 8.60
N LYS A 79 1.29 -3.45 9.28
CA LYS A 79 -0.04 -3.62 8.63
C LYS A 79 -0.65 -2.29 8.17
N ARG A 80 -0.48 -1.23 8.96
CA ARG A 80 -0.95 0.13 8.65
C ARG A 80 -0.17 0.70 7.46
N THR A 81 1.16 0.63 7.50
CA THR A 81 2.05 0.99 6.39
C THR A 81 1.74 0.18 5.13
N SER A 82 1.53 -1.13 5.27
CA SER A 82 1.16 -1.99 4.14
C SER A 82 -0.16 -1.55 3.48
N HIS A 83 -1.17 -1.22 4.29
CA HIS A 83 -2.46 -0.73 3.81
C HIS A 83 -2.32 0.60 3.07
N VAL A 84 -1.60 1.58 3.64
CA VAL A 84 -1.37 2.88 3.01
C VAL A 84 -0.55 2.72 1.74
N MET A 85 0.49 1.89 1.73
CA MET A 85 1.31 1.67 0.54
C MET A 85 0.53 1.00 -0.60
N ALA A 86 -0.33 0.02 -0.32
CA ALA A 86 -1.20 -0.59 -1.32
C ALA A 86 -2.19 0.43 -1.91
N LYS A 87 -2.75 1.29 -1.06
CA LYS A 87 -3.62 2.41 -1.47
C LYS A 87 -2.86 3.39 -2.36
N THR A 88 -1.64 3.80 -1.99
CA THR A 88 -0.78 4.70 -2.76
C THR A 88 -0.43 4.09 -4.12
N PHE A 89 -0.07 2.80 -4.16
CA PHE A 89 0.23 2.09 -5.41
C PHE A 89 -0.95 2.14 -6.40
N LEU A 90 -2.15 1.82 -5.92
CA LEU A 90 -3.36 1.84 -6.75
C LEU A 90 -3.67 3.27 -7.21
N PHE A 91 -3.53 4.25 -6.34
CA PHE A 91 -3.79 5.65 -6.68
C PHE A 91 -2.88 6.15 -7.79
N LEU A 92 -1.57 5.86 -7.71
CA LEU A 92 -0.59 6.15 -8.76
C LEU A 92 -0.84 5.38 -10.07
N SER A 93 -1.74 4.39 -10.05
CA SER A 93 -2.16 3.58 -11.20
C SER A 93 -3.56 3.92 -11.69
N ASP A 94 -4.11 5.10 -11.35
CA ASP A 94 -5.47 5.57 -11.67
C ASP A 94 -6.61 4.76 -11.02
N TYR A 95 -6.36 4.23 -9.82
CA TYR A 95 -7.34 3.44 -9.09
C TYR A 95 -7.56 3.98 -7.67
N HIS A 96 -8.81 4.29 -7.33
CA HIS A 96 -9.17 4.71 -5.98
C HIS A 96 -9.69 3.52 -5.18
N PHE A 97 -8.98 3.23 -4.10
CA PHE A 97 -9.25 2.10 -3.23
C PHE A 97 -10.24 2.49 -2.12
N THR A 98 -11.44 1.90 -2.13
CA THR A 98 -12.62 2.35 -1.36
C THR A 98 -13.33 1.24 -0.57
N PRO A 99 -12.63 0.41 0.20
CA PRO A 99 -13.28 -0.53 1.09
C PRO A 99 -13.98 0.19 2.24
N LYS A 100 -14.99 -0.44 2.85
CA LYS A 100 -15.47 0.04 4.15
C LYS A 100 -14.39 -0.19 5.21
N TYR A 101 -14.28 0.72 6.18
CA TYR A 101 -13.23 0.66 7.22
C TYR A 101 -13.12 -0.72 7.89
N LYS A 102 -14.24 -1.27 8.37
CA LYS A 102 -14.28 -2.58 9.04
C LYS A 102 -13.83 -3.72 8.13
N GLU A 103 -14.19 -3.68 6.85
CA GLU A 103 -13.78 -4.69 5.86
C GLU A 103 -12.26 -4.61 5.62
N ALA A 104 -11.72 -3.40 5.47
CA ALA A 104 -10.29 -3.18 5.29
C ALA A 104 -9.47 -3.69 6.49
N VAL A 105 -9.92 -3.39 7.71
CA VAL A 105 -9.27 -3.83 8.96
C VAL A 105 -9.27 -5.36 9.06
N ASN A 106 -10.42 -5.99 8.85
CA ASN A 106 -10.51 -7.45 8.91
C ASN A 106 -9.62 -8.09 7.84
N PHE A 107 -9.62 -7.56 6.62
CA PHE A 107 -8.85 -8.13 5.52
C PHE A 107 -7.34 -8.04 5.78
N ILE A 108 -6.82 -6.91 6.27
CA ILE A 108 -5.37 -6.78 6.54
C ILE A 108 -4.91 -7.64 7.73
N ILE A 109 -5.80 -7.89 8.70
CA ILE A 109 -5.53 -8.85 9.78
C ILE A 109 -5.41 -10.27 9.20
N GLU A 110 -6.31 -10.67 8.31
CA GLU A 110 -6.24 -11.99 7.65
C GLU A 110 -4.98 -12.14 6.77
N ILE A 111 -4.59 -11.09 6.04
CA ILE A 111 -3.32 -11.07 5.28
C ILE A 111 -2.15 -11.28 6.23
N GLY A 112 -2.07 -10.50 7.32
CA GLY A 112 -0.97 -10.59 8.28
C GLY A 112 -0.90 -11.92 9.03
N ALA A 113 -2.02 -12.65 9.10
CA ALA A 113 -2.11 -14.01 9.63
C ALA A 113 -1.77 -15.09 8.58
N GLY A 114 -1.39 -14.72 7.35
CA GLY A 114 -1.06 -15.65 6.27
C GLY A 114 -2.28 -16.36 5.65
N LYS A 115 -3.50 -15.88 5.90
CA LYS A 115 -4.75 -16.53 5.45
C LYS A 115 -5.19 -16.14 4.03
N LYS A 116 -4.46 -15.25 3.37
CA LYS A 116 -4.78 -14.75 2.03
C LYS A 116 -3.60 -14.96 1.09
N SER A 117 -3.85 -15.65 -0.01
CA SER A 117 -2.93 -15.73 -1.15
C SER A 117 -2.84 -14.38 -1.87
N VAL A 118 -1.86 -14.23 -2.78
CA VAL A 118 -1.76 -13.03 -3.62
C VAL A 118 -3.00 -12.90 -4.51
N GLU A 119 -3.54 -14.02 -4.97
CA GLU A 119 -4.73 -14.11 -5.80
C GLU A 119 -6.01 -13.68 -5.05
N ASP A 120 -6.14 -14.08 -3.78
CA ASP A 120 -7.25 -13.63 -2.93
C ASP A 120 -7.21 -12.11 -2.73
N ILE A 121 -6.01 -11.58 -2.49
CA ILE A 121 -5.78 -10.14 -2.30
C ILE A 121 -6.06 -9.40 -3.62
N GLU A 122 -5.60 -9.90 -4.76
CA GLU A 122 -5.87 -9.30 -6.07
C GLU A 122 -7.38 -9.20 -6.32
N LYS A 123 -8.11 -10.31 -6.12
CA LYS A 123 -9.55 -10.37 -6.33
C LYS A 123 -10.28 -9.35 -5.46
N TRP A 124 -9.89 -9.27 -4.20
CA TRP A 124 -10.48 -8.32 -3.26
C TRP A 124 -10.14 -6.87 -3.62
N LEU A 125 -8.91 -6.58 -4.05
CA LEU A 125 -8.52 -5.23 -4.49
C LEU A 125 -9.34 -4.81 -5.72
N LYS A 126 -9.55 -5.71 -6.69
CA LYS A 126 -10.41 -5.44 -7.85
C LYS A 126 -11.85 -5.13 -7.46
N SER A 127 -12.43 -5.86 -6.50
CA SER A 127 -13.81 -5.63 -6.06
C SER A 127 -13.98 -4.39 -5.18
N SER A 128 -12.90 -3.92 -4.55
CA SER A 128 -12.92 -2.84 -3.55
C SER A 128 -12.33 -1.54 -4.08
N THR A 129 -12.21 -1.41 -5.40
CA THR A 129 -11.53 -0.30 -6.07
C THR A 129 -12.36 0.18 -7.25
N ILE A 130 -12.32 1.49 -7.49
CA ILE A 130 -12.90 2.10 -8.68
C ILE A 130 -11.81 2.73 -9.53
N LYS A 131 -11.96 2.69 -10.86
CA LYS A 131 -11.04 3.40 -11.77
C LYS A 131 -11.32 4.90 -11.73
N ILE A 132 -10.28 5.69 -11.48
CA ILE A 132 -10.35 7.14 -11.51
C ILE A 132 -10.48 7.58 -12.98
N ASN A 133 -11.46 8.43 -13.26
CA ASN A 133 -11.70 8.97 -14.59
C ASN A 133 -12.44 10.31 -14.50
N LYS A 134 -12.59 11.00 -15.64
CA LYS A 134 -13.23 12.33 -15.70
C LYS A 134 -14.63 12.38 -15.09
N ASN A 135 -15.39 11.27 -15.15
CA ASN A 135 -16.78 11.23 -14.68
C ASN A 135 -16.89 11.17 -13.15
N ASN A 136 -15.86 10.67 -12.46
CA ASN A 136 -15.86 10.55 -11.00
C ASN A 136 -14.82 11.43 -10.28
N MET A 137 -13.93 12.10 -11.03
CA MET A 137 -12.86 12.93 -10.46
C MET A 137 -13.40 14.00 -9.51
N LYS A 138 -14.42 14.77 -9.94
CA LYS A 138 -14.99 15.85 -9.11
C LYS A 138 -15.49 15.32 -7.76
N ARG A 139 -16.30 14.27 -7.78
CA ARG A 139 -16.83 13.62 -6.57
C ARG A 139 -15.70 13.12 -5.67
N LEU A 140 -14.66 12.50 -6.24
CA LEU A 140 -13.52 12.02 -5.46
C LEU A 140 -12.76 13.15 -4.79
N THR A 141 -12.51 14.26 -5.51
CA THR A 141 -11.87 15.44 -4.93
C THR A 141 -12.68 16.02 -3.77
N GLU A 142 -13.99 16.09 -3.90
CA GLU A 142 -14.90 16.54 -2.83
C GLU A 142 -14.85 15.60 -1.61
N GLU A 143 -14.87 14.28 -1.82
CA GLU A 143 -14.73 13.27 -0.76
C GLU A 143 -13.38 13.37 -0.03
N PHE A 144 -12.29 13.65 -0.76
CA PHE A 144 -10.98 13.86 -0.16
C PHE A 144 -10.92 15.14 0.67
N ALA A 145 -11.46 16.25 0.16
CA ALA A 145 -11.51 17.52 0.88
C ALA A 145 -12.31 17.39 2.18
N LEU A 146 -13.49 16.75 2.14
CA LEU A 146 -14.30 16.50 3.32
C LEU A 146 -13.55 15.68 4.37
N ARG A 147 -12.89 14.59 3.96
CA ARG A 147 -12.09 13.77 4.87
C ARG A 147 -10.90 14.53 5.48
N TYR A 148 -10.25 15.39 4.70
CA TYR A 148 -9.16 16.22 5.20
C TYR A 148 -9.64 17.18 6.29
N GLU A 149 -10.77 17.86 6.08
CA GLU A 149 -11.38 18.72 7.10
C GLU A 149 -11.82 17.91 8.33
N GLU A 150 -12.39 16.72 8.16
CA GLU A 150 -12.73 15.83 9.28
C GLU A 150 -11.51 15.39 10.09
N MET A 151 -10.35 15.21 9.45
CA MET A 151 -9.09 14.86 10.13
C MET A 151 -8.52 16.05 10.90
N LYS A 152 -8.58 17.26 10.33
CA LYS A 152 -8.09 18.48 10.97
C LYS A 152 -8.92 18.91 12.18
N ASN A 153 -10.20 18.55 12.21
CA ASN A 153 -11.12 18.93 13.29
C ASN A 153 -11.22 17.88 14.41
N LYS A 154 -10.33 16.87 14.43
CA LYS A 154 -10.31 15.80 15.45
C LYS A 154 -9.30 16.03 16.59
N ASP A 155 -8.72 17.21 16.65
CA ASP A 155 -7.89 17.70 17.76
C ASP A 155 -8.73 18.44 18.82
#